data_AF-A0A4Y6PSB2-F1
#
_entry.id   AF-A0A4Y6PSB2-F1
#
_cell.length_a   1.000
_cell.length_b   1.000
_cell.length_c   1.000
_cell.angle_alpha   90.00
_cell.angle_beta   90.00
_cell.angle_gamma   90.00
#
_symmetry.space_group_name_H-M   'P 1'
#
loop_
_entity.id
_entity.type
_entity.pdbx_description
1 polymer ?
#
loop_
_entity_poly.entity_id
_entity_poly.type
_entity_poly.pdbx_seq_one_letter_code
_entity_poly.pdbx_strand_id
1 'polypeptide(L)'
;MTDTKALLDTLKHHVATGEPVDADFGELIAEDAPDLVAALFASSTDESVRGQWAKKIDFEKADALGKVAWVASESEAVEERIDEMLDSGEAGTVAETLARAGIAWDSDQIEALLDHDANRRAAALLLAVANPDQVAAWLEDCEVVEDALEVLRAAALDLSEELAESFRVWEEALEELDEDELEKARLDGLYAVLEPSDYARRVLAGDSGIGWLGDMPVVADFLQVHGPTQWLEVLGMLEAVEDPSLELAALLAVSAAAGAGFEAPDDEEAQQLLDLLAVEPGAKTEVWEPIATAQGLGFAIAVAPDDELALLCAQVAAHERLTLFDIHSAGIPGLPLSATAEQHLNLETSRALLDGIAEMDEMADATVVAVVRTMCDLRRLVMHDHERFAEHAEAWVEEFLDNSSAAIRLAVRQLLVPLDHEAARREAELLERTDAIEAALAFSANSIEEEALIAALEEHARLEGPLGLDCARRLAMNGSDDALAALARLWKTGSVFRVAFYRDCLVEAVSR
;
A
#
# COMPACT_ATOMS: atom_id res chain seq x y z
N MET A 1 -21.26 0.17 -33.44
CA MET A 1 -20.12 -0.50 -32.80
C MET A 1 -19.00 0.50 -32.65
N THR A 2 -18.98 1.18 -31.51
CA THR A 2 -17.80 1.93 -31.06
C THR A 2 -16.67 0.92 -30.88
N ASP A 3 -15.46 1.26 -31.33
CA ASP A 3 -14.28 0.44 -31.10
C ASP A 3 -13.94 0.50 -29.61
N THR A 4 -14.12 -0.61 -28.87
CA THR A 4 -13.85 -0.70 -27.43
C THR A 4 -12.43 -0.24 -27.11
N LYS A 5 -11.47 -0.47 -28.02
CA LYS A 5 -10.10 -0.01 -27.85
C LYS A 5 -9.99 1.51 -27.90
N ALA A 6 -10.63 2.15 -28.88
CA ALA A 6 -10.61 3.61 -28.99
C ALA A 6 -11.28 4.29 -27.79
N LEU A 7 -12.33 3.68 -27.24
CA LEU A 7 -12.95 4.14 -25.99
C LEU A 7 -11.96 4.03 -24.82
N LEU A 8 -11.33 2.86 -24.67
CA LEU A 8 -10.37 2.60 -23.61
C LEU A 8 -9.22 3.61 -23.65
N ASP A 9 -8.63 3.85 -24.83
CA ASP A 9 -7.56 4.83 -25.03
C ASP A 9 -8.03 6.25 -24.65
N THR A 10 -9.27 6.61 -24.98
CA THR A 10 -9.85 7.92 -24.64
C THR A 10 -10.05 8.09 -23.13
N LEU A 11 -10.61 7.08 -22.46
CA LEU A 11 -10.84 7.11 -21.02
C LEU A 11 -9.53 7.08 -20.23
N LYS A 12 -8.55 6.31 -20.67
CA LYS A 12 -7.20 6.32 -20.09
C LYS A 12 -6.58 7.71 -20.16
N HIS A 13 -6.57 8.31 -21.35
CA HIS A 13 -6.07 9.68 -21.54
C HIS A 13 -6.80 10.69 -20.64
N HIS A 14 -8.12 10.57 -20.52
CA HIS A 14 -8.93 11.41 -19.64
C HIS A 14 -8.53 11.28 -18.17
N VAL A 15 -8.48 10.05 -17.65
CA VAL A 15 -8.09 9.79 -16.25
C VAL A 15 -6.66 10.27 -15.98
N ALA A 16 -5.75 10.06 -16.93
CA ALA A 16 -4.34 10.48 -16.81
C ALA A 16 -4.14 12.00 -16.78
N THR A 17 -4.92 12.75 -17.55
CA THR A 17 -4.68 14.18 -17.79
C THR A 17 -5.69 15.10 -17.14
N GLY A 18 -6.85 14.58 -16.74
CA GLY A 18 -8.01 15.37 -16.33
C GLY A 18 -8.63 16.19 -17.47
N GLU A 19 -8.19 16.02 -18.72
CA GLU A 19 -8.76 16.76 -19.85
C GLU A 19 -10.20 16.30 -20.11
N PRO A 20 -11.18 17.22 -20.18
CA PRO A 20 -12.58 16.86 -20.34
C PRO A 20 -12.82 16.12 -21.67
N VAL A 21 -13.70 15.12 -21.63
CA VAL A 21 -14.00 14.29 -22.80
C VAL A 21 -15.20 14.85 -23.56
N ASP A 22 -14.95 15.46 -24.71
CA ASP A 22 -16.00 15.97 -25.62
C ASP A 22 -16.58 14.85 -26.53
N ALA A 23 -16.60 13.61 -26.02
CA ALA A 23 -17.07 12.44 -26.76
C ALA A 23 -18.48 12.04 -26.31
N ASP A 24 -19.40 11.95 -27.27
CA ASP A 24 -20.58 11.11 -27.12
C ASP A 24 -20.11 9.66 -27.17
N PHE A 25 -20.10 8.97 -26.02
CA PHE A 25 -19.63 7.59 -25.90
C PHE A 25 -20.48 6.56 -26.70
N GLY A 26 -21.44 6.99 -27.53
CA GLY A 26 -22.16 6.17 -28.51
C GLY A 26 -23.07 5.10 -27.89
N GLU A 27 -23.52 4.13 -28.71
CA GLU A 27 -24.27 2.93 -28.27
C GLU A 27 -23.33 1.91 -27.58
N LEU A 28 -22.58 2.33 -26.57
CA LEU A 28 -21.99 1.36 -25.66
C LEU A 28 -23.15 0.71 -24.89
N ILE A 29 -23.33 -0.60 -25.03
CA ILE A 29 -24.18 -1.36 -24.11
C ILE A 29 -23.34 -1.48 -22.84
N ALA A 30 -23.54 -0.52 -21.95
CA ALA A 30 -22.76 -0.38 -20.73
C ALA A 30 -22.93 -1.60 -19.79
N GLU A 31 -24.02 -2.38 -19.97
CA GLU A 31 -24.28 -3.64 -19.25
C GLU A 31 -23.25 -4.76 -19.56
N ASP A 32 -22.56 -4.73 -20.71
CA ASP A 32 -21.52 -5.71 -21.11
C ASP A 32 -20.13 -5.07 -21.19
N ALA A 33 -19.93 -3.89 -20.59
CA ALA A 33 -18.65 -3.20 -20.63
C ALA A 33 -17.57 -4.01 -19.90
N PRO A 34 -16.34 -4.12 -20.43
CA PRO A 34 -15.23 -4.73 -19.70
C PRO A 34 -15.01 -4.05 -18.35
N ASP A 35 -14.61 -4.81 -17.33
CA ASP A 35 -14.35 -4.31 -15.96
C ASP A 35 -13.49 -3.03 -15.97
N LEU A 36 -12.44 -3.00 -16.82
CA LEU A 36 -11.55 -1.86 -16.97
C LEU A 36 -12.26 -0.58 -17.46
N VAL A 37 -13.25 -0.70 -18.36
CA VAL A 37 -14.02 0.47 -18.82
C VAL A 37 -14.84 1.04 -17.68
N ALA A 38 -15.56 0.19 -16.94
CA ALA A 38 -16.36 0.61 -15.79
C ALA A 38 -15.47 1.24 -14.69
N ALA A 39 -14.31 0.65 -14.40
CA ALA A 39 -13.35 1.20 -13.45
C ALA A 39 -12.83 2.58 -13.87
N LEU A 40 -12.54 2.81 -15.15
CA LEU A 40 -12.12 4.13 -15.64
C LEU A 40 -13.23 5.18 -15.58
N PHE A 41 -14.49 4.79 -15.79
CA PHE A 41 -15.63 5.68 -15.55
C PHE A 41 -15.77 6.03 -14.06
N ALA A 42 -15.65 5.04 -13.17
CA ALA A 42 -15.67 5.25 -11.72
C ALA A 42 -14.52 6.14 -11.23
N SER A 43 -13.36 6.07 -11.88
CA SER A 43 -12.17 6.86 -11.54
C SER A 43 -12.19 8.28 -12.12
N SER A 44 -13.16 8.60 -12.98
CA SER A 44 -13.26 9.92 -13.58
C SER A 44 -13.70 10.97 -12.56
N THR A 45 -13.06 12.14 -12.59
CA THR A 45 -13.46 13.32 -11.80
C THR A 45 -14.40 14.26 -12.59
N ASP A 46 -14.75 13.91 -13.83
CA ASP A 46 -15.62 14.72 -14.69
C ASP A 46 -17.07 14.23 -14.62
N GLU A 47 -17.94 15.05 -14.01
CA GLU A 47 -19.36 14.71 -13.87
C GLU A 47 -20.08 14.52 -15.22
N SER A 48 -19.60 15.14 -16.30
CA SER A 48 -20.19 14.92 -17.61
C SER A 48 -19.94 13.49 -18.11
N VAL A 49 -18.81 12.89 -17.74
CA VAL A 49 -18.43 11.51 -18.07
C VAL A 49 -19.24 10.54 -17.21
N ARG A 50 -19.28 10.76 -15.89
CA ARG A 50 -20.06 9.93 -14.94
C ARG A 50 -21.57 9.99 -15.22
N GLY A 51 -22.11 11.18 -15.47
CA GLY A 51 -23.53 11.35 -15.81
C GLY A 51 -23.94 10.78 -17.17
N GLN A 52 -23.01 10.63 -18.12
CA GLN A 52 -23.26 9.90 -19.37
C GLN A 52 -23.36 8.39 -19.13
N TRP A 53 -22.50 7.85 -18.26
CA TRP A 53 -22.54 6.45 -17.86
C TRP A 53 -23.85 6.12 -17.14
N ALA A 54 -24.22 6.92 -16.14
CA ALA A 54 -25.42 6.70 -15.33
C ALA A 54 -26.71 6.67 -16.17
N LYS A 55 -26.79 7.46 -17.25
CA LYS A 55 -27.93 7.48 -18.19
C LYS A 55 -28.02 6.25 -19.10
N LYS A 56 -26.93 5.50 -19.27
CA LYS A 56 -26.84 4.36 -20.19
C LYS A 56 -26.90 3.00 -19.48
N ILE A 57 -26.68 2.98 -18.17
CA ILE A 57 -26.68 1.79 -17.33
C ILE A 57 -28.06 1.58 -16.70
N ASP A 58 -28.53 0.33 -16.74
CA ASP A 58 -29.57 -0.16 -15.83
C ASP A 58 -28.88 -0.73 -14.59
N PHE A 59 -29.05 -0.08 -13.43
CA PHE A 59 -28.38 -0.45 -12.18
C PHE A 59 -28.59 -1.94 -11.83
N GLU A 60 -29.81 -2.46 -12.04
CA GLU A 60 -30.15 -3.85 -11.68
C GLU A 60 -29.44 -4.89 -12.54
N LYS A 61 -29.02 -4.51 -13.75
CA LYS A 61 -28.33 -5.39 -14.70
C LYS A 61 -26.83 -5.17 -14.74
N ALA A 62 -26.36 -4.02 -14.25
CA ALA A 62 -24.95 -3.76 -14.14
C ALA A 62 -24.28 -4.75 -13.21
N ASP A 63 -23.05 -5.12 -13.55
CA ASP A 63 -22.17 -5.80 -12.63
C ASP A 63 -21.68 -4.84 -11.53
N ALA A 64 -20.90 -5.35 -10.57
CA ALA A 64 -20.48 -4.57 -9.42
C ALA A 64 -19.70 -3.28 -9.78
N LEU A 65 -18.79 -3.31 -10.76
CA LEU A 65 -18.09 -2.08 -11.17
C LEU A 65 -18.97 -1.13 -11.97
N GLY A 66 -19.87 -1.64 -12.80
CA GLY A 66 -20.85 -0.80 -13.48
C GLY A 66 -21.73 -0.05 -12.49
N LYS A 67 -22.09 -0.69 -11.38
CA LYS A 67 -22.79 -0.06 -10.24
C LYS A 67 -21.93 0.98 -9.52
N VAL A 68 -20.66 0.69 -9.24
CA VAL A 68 -19.70 1.66 -8.65
C VAL A 68 -19.60 2.93 -9.51
N ALA A 69 -19.41 2.76 -10.82
CA ALA A 69 -19.37 3.88 -11.75
C ALA A 69 -20.71 4.63 -11.86
N TRP A 70 -21.83 3.96 -11.63
CA TRP A 70 -23.16 4.56 -11.64
C TRP A 70 -23.42 5.43 -10.39
N VAL A 71 -23.12 4.92 -9.19
CA VAL A 71 -23.29 5.69 -7.94
C VAL A 71 -22.34 6.88 -7.84
N ALA A 72 -21.25 6.86 -8.60
CA ALA A 72 -20.31 7.98 -8.69
C ALA A 72 -20.89 9.23 -9.37
N SER A 73 -22.04 9.16 -10.04
CA SER A 73 -22.69 10.35 -10.62
C SER A 73 -23.44 11.15 -9.57
N GLU A 74 -23.20 12.46 -9.52
CA GLU A 74 -23.82 13.42 -8.60
C GLU A 74 -25.21 13.90 -9.08
N SER A 75 -25.97 13.02 -9.72
CA SER A 75 -27.29 13.39 -10.25
C SER A 75 -28.41 13.10 -9.24
N GLU A 76 -29.34 14.04 -9.08
CA GLU A 76 -30.50 13.90 -8.17
C GLU A 76 -31.29 12.61 -8.41
N ALA A 77 -31.39 12.15 -9.67
CA ALA A 77 -32.07 10.89 -10.01
C ALA A 77 -31.32 9.64 -9.53
N VAL A 78 -29.99 9.70 -9.42
CA VAL A 78 -29.16 8.62 -8.85
C VAL A 78 -29.32 8.61 -7.34
N GLU A 79 -29.26 9.76 -6.69
CA GLU A 79 -29.47 9.91 -5.25
C GLU A 79 -30.86 9.41 -4.80
N GLU A 80 -31.93 9.89 -5.45
CA GLU A 80 -33.31 9.43 -5.16
C GLU A 80 -33.44 7.91 -5.29
N ARG A 81 -32.75 7.32 -6.28
CA ARG A 81 -32.80 5.88 -6.51
C ARG A 81 -31.98 5.09 -5.48
N ILE A 82 -30.86 5.63 -5.00
CA ILE A 82 -30.10 5.05 -3.89
C ILE A 82 -31.00 4.96 -2.64
N ASP A 83 -31.68 6.05 -2.29
CA ASP A 83 -32.59 6.08 -1.14
C ASP A 83 -33.75 5.07 -1.29
N GLU A 84 -34.37 4.99 -2.48
CA GLU A 84 -35.40 4.00 -2.76
C GLU A 84 -34.91 2.55 -2.55
N MET A 85 -33.66 2.27 -2.90
CA MET A 85 -33.07 0.93 -2.80
C MET A 85 -32.68 0.57 -1.36
N LEU A 86 -32.22 1.55 -0.58
CA LEU A 86 -32.01 1.40 0.86
C LEU A 86 -33.34 1.02 1.54
N ASP A 87 -34.44 1.66 1.14
CA ASP A 87 -35.79 1.38 1.65
C ASP A 87 -36.40 0.05 1.15
N SER A 88 -35.96 -0.49 0.01
CA SER A 88 -36.54 -1.69 -0.62
C SER A 88 -35.91 -3.01 -0.18
N GLY A 89 -34.99 -3.00 0.79
CA GLY A 89 -34.31 -4.18 1.32
C GLY A 89 -33.05 -4.59 0.56
N GLU A 90 -32.47 -3.67 -0.23
CA GLU A 90 -31.22 -3.88 -0.98
C GLU A 90 -30.02 -3.21 -0.31
N ALA A 91 -30.17 -2.78 0.95
CA ALA A 91 -29.20 -1.97 1.67
C ALA A 91 -27.78 -2.52 1.66
N GLY A 92 -27.59 -3.84 1.85
CA GLY A 92 -26.24 -4.44 1.81
C GLY A 92 -25.53 -4.28 0.47
N THR A 93 -26.24 -4.49 -0.65
CA THR A 93 -25.68 -4.32 -2.00
C THR A 93 -25.34 -2.86 -2.28
N VAL A 94 -26.22 -1.94 -1.86
CA VAL A 94 -26.02 -0.50 -2.03
C VAL A 94 -24.84 -0.01 -1.19
N ALA A 95 -24.77 -0.41 0.09
CA ALA A 95 -23.68 -0.07 0.99
C ALA A 95 -22.33 -0.59 0.46
N GLU A 96 -22.25 -1.84 0.03
CA GLU A 96 -21.03 -2.38 -0.59
C GLU A 96 -20.61 -1.58 -1.83
N THR A 97 -21.58 -1.17 -2.66
CA THR A 97 -21.32 -0.39 -3.89
C THR A 97 -20.81 1.01 -3.55
N LEU A 98 -21.43 1.69 -2.58
CA LEU A 98 -21.04 3.03 -2.14
C LEU A 98 -19.66 3.02 -1.45
N ALA A 99 -19.40 2.02 -0.60
CA ALA A 99 -18.12 1.87 0.07
C ALA A 99 -17.00 1.63 -0.95
N ARG A 100 -17.24 0.78 -1.97
CA ARG A 100 -16.30 0.59 -3.09
C ARG A 100 -16.12 1.85 -3.94
N ALA A 101 -17.11 2.72 -4.02
CA ALA A 101 -16.99 4.01 -4.69
C ALA A 101 -16.27 5.06 -3.84
N GLY A 102 -16.13 4.84 -2.52
CA GLY A 102 -15.62 5.82 -1.58
C GLY A 102 -16.59 7.00 -1.36
N ILE A 103 -17.91 6.73 -1.40
CA ILE A 103 -18.96 7.74 -1.28
C ILE A 103 -19.69 7.54 0.04
N ALA A 104 -19.43 8.41 1.00
CA ALA A 104 -20.10 8.40 2.29
C ALA A 104 -21.62 8.59 2.14
N TRP A 105 -22.42 7.86 2.94
CA TRP A 105 -23.88 7.94 2.90
C TRP A 105 -24.47 7.66 4.28
N ASP A 106 -25.36 8.53 4.74
CA ASP A 106 -26.02 8.44 6.05
C ASP A 106 -27.45 7.89 5.89
N SER A 107 -27.75 6.79 6.58
CA SER A 107 -29.05 6.12 6.53
C SER A 107 -29.18 5.09 7.66
N ASP A 108 -30.33 5.08 8.35
CA ASP A 108 -30.67 4.10 9.39
C ASP A 108 -30.53 2.64 8.89
N GLN A 109 -30.73 2.41 7.59
CA GLN A 109 -30.60 1.10 6.95
C GLN A 109 -29.15 0.68 6.79
N ILE A 110 -28.22 1.62 6.63
CA ILE A 110 -26.78 1.36 6.62
C ILE A 110 -26.29 1.16 8.06
N GLU A 111 -26.78 1.94 9.03
CA GLU A 111 -26.51 1.74 10.46
C GLU A 111 -26.84 0.32 10.90
N ALA A 112 -28.03 -0.18 10.53
CA ALA A 112 -28.44 -1.55 10.84
C ALA A 112 -27.52 -2.64 10.25
N LEU A 113 -26.68 -2.32 9.26
CA LEU A 113 -25.71 -3.25 8.68
C LEU A 113 -24.45 -3.45 9.54
N LEU A 114 -24.20 -2.59 10.54
CA LEU A 114 -23.09 -2.80 11.49
C LEU A 114 -23.27 -4.11 12.28
N ASP A 115 -24.52 -4.51 12.55
CA ASP A 115 -24.86 -5.78 13.21
C ASP A 115 -24.84 -7.01 12.25
N HIS A 116 -24.46 -6.81 10.98
CA HIS A 116 -24.49 -7.84 9.94
C HIS A 116 -23.08 -8.15 9.42
N ASP A 117 -22.49 -9.27 9.86
CA ASP A 117 -21.13 -9.74 9.50
C ASP A 117 -20.75 -9.53 8.02
N ALA A 118 -21.66 -9.84 7.09
CA ALA A 118 -21.37 -9.79 5.65
C ALA A 118 -21.21 -8.36 5.09
N ASN A 119 -21.75 -7.33 5.77
CA ASN A 119 -21.76 -5.95 5.29
C ASN A 119 -21.16 -4.96 6.29
N ARG A 120 -20.73 -5.40 7.48
CA ARG A 120 -20.23 -4.54 8.56
C ARG A 120 -19.11 -3.63 8.09
N ARG A 121 -18.11 -4.17 7.38
CA ARG A 121 -16.98 -3.38 6.83
C ARG A 121 -17.42 -2.24 5.93
N ALA A 122 -18.34 -2.52 5.00
CA ALA A 122 -18.85 -1.52 4.08
C ALA A 122 -19.65 -0.44 4.83
N ALA A 123 -20.53 -0.86 5.76
CA ALA A 123 -21.28 0.07 6.59
C ALA A 123 -20.37 0.95 7.46
N ALA A 124 -19.34 0.37 8.06
CA ALA A 124 -18.38 1.07 8.90
C ALA A 124 -17.60 2.15 8.13
N LEU A 125 -17.11 1.84 6.91
CA LEU A 125 -16.44 2.84 6.06
C LEU A 125 -17.38 4.01 5.70
N LEU A 126 -18.62 3.70 5.32
CA LEU A 126 -19.59 4.73 4.95
C LEU A 126 -19.92 5.66 6.11
N LEU A 127 -20.18 5.08 7.29
CA LEU A 127 -20.63 5.82 8.47
C LEU A 127 -19.49 6.50 9.22
N ALA A 128 -18.26 5.99 9.14
CA ALA A 128 -17.09 6.65 9.76
C ALA A 128 -16.93 8.09 9.28
N VAL A 129 -17.28 8.36 8.01
CA VAL A 129 -17.27 9.72 7.44
C VAL A 129 -18.65 10.38 7.50
N ALA A 130 -19.72 9.64 7.16
CA ALA A 130 -21.05 10.24 7.05
C ALA A 130 -21.67 10.60 8.41
N ASN A 131 -21.45 9.76 9.42
CA ASN A 131 -22.11 9.84 10.72
C ASN A 131 -21.27 9.18 11.85
N PRO A 132 -20.10 9.75 12.20
CA PRO A 132 -19.22 9.16 13.21
C PRO A 132 -19.87 9.03 14.58
N ASP A 133 -20.81 9.91 14.95
CA ASP A 133 -21.54 9.81 16.23
C ASP A 133 -22.33 8.50 16.36
N GLN A 134 -22.93 8.00 15.26
CA GLN A 134 -23.62 6.70 15.26
C GLN A 134 -22.65 5.54 15.40
N VAL A 135 -21.50 5.60 14.71
CA VAL A 135 -20.45 4.58 14.83
C VAL A 135 -19.92 4.54 16.26
N ALA A 136 -19.68 5.69 16.88
CA ALA A 136 -19.26 5.78 18.28
C ALA A 136 -20.30 5.16 19.22
N ALA A 137 -21.59 5.49 19.04
CA ALA A 137 -22.67 4.90 19.84
C ALA A 137 -22.76 3.37 19.67
N TRP A 138 -22.63 2.87 18.44
CA TRP A 138 -22.60 1.43 18.18
C TRP A 138 -21.39 0.76 18.84
N LEU A 139 -20.21 1.39 18.78
CA LEU A 139 -18.99 0.90 19.42
C LEU A 139 -19.10 0.85 20.95
N GLU A 140 -19.83 1.78 21.57
CA GLU A 140 -20.12 1.76 23.02
C GLU A 140 -21.02 0.58 23.42
N ASP A 141 -21.96 0.19 22.55
CA ASP A 141 -22.90 -0.91 22.78
C ASP A 141 -22.35 -2.28 22.31
N CYS A 142 -21.24 -2.31 21.58
CA CYS A 142 -20.66 -3.53 21.03
C CYS A 142 -19.95 -4.37 22.10
N GLU A 143 -20.32 -5.65 22.21
CA GLU A 143 -19.73 -6.59 23.17
C GLU A 143 -18.69 -7.53 22.54
N VAL A 144 -18.52 -7.48 21.20
CA VAL A 144 -17.64 -8.40 20.45
C VAL A 144 -16.39 -7.65 20.00
N VAL A 145 -15.26 -7.98 20.63
CA VAL A 145 -13.96 -7.32 20.39
C VAL A 145 -13.59 -7.27 18.91
N GLU A 146 -13.69 -8.40 18.19
CA GLU A 146 -13.28 -8.44 16.78
C GLU A 146 -14.18 -7.58 15.88
N ASP A 147 -15.47 -7.48 16.20
CA ASP A 147 -16.39 -6.63 15.45
C ASP A 147 -16.07 -5.15 15.69
N ALA A 148 -15.71 -4.78 16.93
CA ALA A 148 -15.27 -3.43 17.26
C ALA A 148 -13.94 -3.07 16.59
N LEU A 149 -12.95 -3.97 16.60
CA LEU A 149 -11.67 -3.78 15.91
C LEU A 149 -11.87 -3.62 14.39
N GLU A 150 -12.82 -4.34 13.79
CA GLU A 150 -13.15 -4.19 12.37
C GLU A 150 -13.76 -2.81 12.06
N VAL A 151 -14.64 -2.30 12.93
CA VAL A 151 -15.24 -0.96 12.77
C VAL A 151 -14.21 0.15 13.02
N LEU A 152 -13.37 0.01 14.05
CA LEU A 152 -12.26 0.94 14.33
C LEU A 152 -11.23 0.94 13.20
N ARG A 153 -11.00 -0.20 12.56
CA ARG A 153 -10.16 -0.29 11.36
C ARG A 153 -10.72 0.53 10.21
N ALA A 154 -12.04 0.50 9.98
CA ALA A 154 -12.68 1.37 9.00
C ALA A 154 -12.46 2.85 9.32
N ALA A 155 -12.65 3.24 10.58
CA ALA A 155 -12.40 4.60 11.05
C ALA A 155 -10.95 5.06 10.83
N ALA A 156 -9.98 4.17 11.08
CA ALA A 156 -8.56 4.45 10.85
C ALA A 156 -8.23 4.61 9.36
N LEU A 157 -8.81 3.77 8.50
CA LEU A 157 -8.59 3.84 7.05
C LEU A 157 -9.17 5.11 6.40
N ASP A 158 -10.31 5.60 6.93
CA ASP A 158 -10.95 6.84 6.46
C ASP A 158 -10.47 8.10 7.22
N LEU A 159 -9.51 7.96 8.14
CA LEU A 159 -8.97 9.05 8.96
C LEU A 159 -10.07 9.83 9.74
N SER A 160 -11.03 9.12 10.31
CA SER A 160 -12.14 9.72 11.07
C SER A 160 -11.68 10.17 12.47
N GLU A 161 -11.13 11.39 12.56
CA GLU A 161 -10.63 12.00 13.80
C GLU A 161 -11.73 12.07 14.89
N GLU A 162 -13.00 12.22 14.49
CA GLU A 162 -14.14 12.23 15.41
C GLU A 162 -14.28 10.94 16.21
N LEU A 163 -13.78 9.81 15.69
CA LEU A 163 -13.79 8.50 16.34
C LEU A 163 -12.55 8.23 17.19
N ALA A 164 -11.61 9.17 17.31
CA ALA A 164 -10.39 8.98 18.09
C ALA A 164 -10.66 8.65 19.57
N GLU A 165 -11.73 9.18 20.18
CA GLU A 165 -12.10 8.85 21.56
C GLU A 165 -12.60 7.41 21.70
N SER A 166 -13.23 6.84 20.65
CA SER A 166 -13.68 5.44 20.67
C SER A 166 -12.53 4.46 20.82
N PHE A 167 -11.32 4.79 20.33
CA PHE A 167 -10.12 3.99 20.57
C PHE A 167 -9.76 3.93 22.05
N ARG A 168 -9.92 5.04 22.79
CA ARG A 168 -9.63 5.09 24.23
C ARG A 168 -10.66 4.32 25.05
N VAL A 169 -11.94 4.42 24.67
CA VAL A 169 -13.01 3.62 25.29
C VAL A 169 -12.72 2.14 25.13
N TRP A 170 -12.31 1.71 23.92
CA TRP A 170 -11.97 0.31 23.66
C TRP A 170 -10.67 -0.13 24.32
N GLU A 171 -9.69 0.74 24.48
CA GLU A 171 -8.49 0.47 25.27
C GLU A 171 -8.85 0.14 26.73
N GLU A 172 -9.66 0.99 27.37
CA GLU A 172 -10.16 0.75 28.74
C GLU A 172 -10.98 -0.55 28.81
N ALA A 173 -11.84 -0.82 27.81
CA ALA A 173 -12.63 -2.04 27.75
C ALA A 173 -11.76 -3.30 27.63
N LEU A 174 -10.73 -3.30 26.78
CA LEU A 174 -9.79 -4.42 26.63
C LEU A 174 -8.97 -4.66 27.90
N GLU A 175 -8.64 -3.61 28.66
CA GLU A 175 -8.03 -3.76 29.98
C GLU A 175 -8.97 -4.44 31.00
N GLU A 176 -10.26 -4.08 31.00
CA GLU A 176 -11.25 -4.66 31.90
C GLU A 176 -11.58 -6.12 31.56
N LEU A 177 -11.56 -6.47 30.27
CA LEU A 177 -11.85 -7.81 29.77
C LEU A 177 -10.68 -8.81 29.97
N ASP A 178 -9.49 -8.35 30.36
CA ASP A 178 -8.26 -9.16 30.47
C ASP A 178 -7.94 -9.88 29.14
N GLU A 179 -8.20 -9.20 28.01
CA GLU A 179 -7.94 -9.72 26.66
C GLU A 179 -6.43 -9.82 26.37
N ASP A 180 -6.09 -10.63 25.36
CA ASP A 180 -4.71 -10.97 25.00
C ASP A 180 -3.93 -9.72 24.54
N GLU A 181 -2.60 -9.79 24.63
CA GLU A 181 -1.69 -8.72 24.19
C GLU A 181 -1.85 -8.43 22.68
N LEU A 182 -2.40 -9.39 21.92
CA LEU A 182 -2.62 -9.28 20.49
C LEU A 182 -3.72 -8.28 20.12
N GLU A 183 -4.90 -8.32 20.76
CA GLU A 183 -6.00 -7.39 20.48
C GLU A 183 -5.62 -5.97 20.88
N LYS A 184 -4.89 -5.80 21.99
CA LYS A 184 -4.34 -4.51 22.41
C LYS A 184 -3.33 -3.98 21.41
N ALA A 185 -2.41 -4.83 20.95
CA ALA A 185 -1.47 -4.46 19.89
C ALA A 185 -2.22 -4.04 18.63
N ARG A 186 -3.22 -4.81 18.18
CA ARG A 186 -4.03 -4.43 17.01
C ARG A 186 -4.70 -3.07 17.19
N LEU A 187 -5.31 -2.80 18.35
CA LEU A 187 -5.90 -1.50 18.65
C LEU A 187 -4.87 -0.36 18.61
N ASP A 188 -3.70 -0.55 19.23
CA ASP A 188 -2.57 0.39 19.18
C ASP A 188 -2.14 0.69 17.74
N GLY A 189 -2.04 -0.34 16.90
CA GLY A 189 -1.67 -0.20 15.50
C GLY A 189 -2.74 0.53 14.68
N LEU A 190 -4.03 0.23 14.88
CA LEU A 190 -5.13 0.97 14.24
C LEU A 190 -5.14 2.44 14.69
N TYR A 191 -4.85 2.71 15.97
CA TYR A 191 -4.68 4.08 16.46
C TYR A 191 -3.46 4.77 15.86
N ALA A 192 -2.35 4.04 15.65
CA ALA A 192 -1.19 4.55 14.94
C ALA A 192 -1.51 4.90 13.48
N VAL A 193 -2.40 4.15 12.81
CA VAL A 193 -2.91 4.50 11.48
C VAL A 193 -3.75 5.78 11.52
N LEU A 194 -4.65 5.92 12.50
CA LEU A 194 -5.50 7.11 12.60
C LEU A 194 -4.71 8.38 12.99
N GLU A 195 -3.90 8.30 14.04
CA GLU A 195 -3.20 9.43 14.68
C GLU A 195 -1.71 9.10 14.95
N PRO A 196 -0.85 9.01 13.92
CA PRO A 196 0.55 8.61 14.11
C PRO A 196 1.30 9.50 15.12
N SER A 197 1.03 10.81 15.09
CA SER A 197 1.71 11.78 15.97
C SER A 197 1.34 11.62 17.43
N ASP A 198 0.07 11.34 17.74
CA ASP A 198 -0.35 11.16 19.14
C ASP A 198 0.01 9.77 19.66
N TYR A 199 -0.15 8.73 18.82
CA TYR A 199 0.38 7.40 19.09
C TYR A 199 1.87 7.45 19.46
N ALA A 200 2.71 8.17 18.70
CA ALA A 200 4.13 8.32 19.02
C ALA A 200 4.38 8.92 20.42
N ARG A 201 3.55 9.88 20.86
CA ARG A 201 3.64 10.44 22.22
C ARG A 201 3.28 9.42 23.28
N ARG A 202 2.25 8.61 23.03
CA ARG A 202 1.81 7.53 23.93
C ARG A 202 2.89 6.46 24.09
N VAL A 203 3.52 6.04 22.99
CA VAL A 203 4.66 5.11 23.03
C VAL A 203 5.81 5.69 23.88
N LEU A 204 6.18 6.95 23.67
CA LEU A 204 7.22 7.61 24.47
C LEU A 204 6.84 7.77 25.96
N ALA A 205 5.54 7.87 26.27
CA ALA A 205 5.02 7.90 27.63
C ALA A 205 4.96 6.49 28.28
N GLY A 206 5.02 5.43 27.47
CA GLY A 206 4.83 4.04 27.89
C GLY A 206 3.37 3.61 27.98
N ASP A 207 2.46 4.36 27.35
CA ASP A 207 1.01 4.12 27.35
C ASP A 207 0.55 3.25 26.16
N SER A 208 1.41 3.02 25.16
CA SER A 208 1.13 2.17 23.99
C SER A 208 2.34 1.31 23.62
N GLY A 209 2.09 0.16 22.99
CA GLY A 209 3.11 -0.79 22.53
C GLY A 209 3.31 -0.79 21.01
N ILE A 210 4.44 -1.37 20.57
CA ILE A 210 4.80 -1.52 19.14
C ILE A 210 4.52 -2.94 18.58
N GLY A 211 3.89 -3.81 19.36
CA GLY A 211 3.67 -5.22 18.99
C GLY A 211 2.83 -5.43 17.73
N TRP A 212 2.11 -4.39 17.29
CA TRP A 212 1.31 -4.39 16.06
C TRP A 212 2.15 -4.46 14.79
N LEU A 213 3.46 -4.20 14.86
CA LEU A 213 4.37 -4.36 13.72
C LEU A 213 4.44 -5.82 13.25
N GLY A 214 4.00 -6.79 14.06
CA GLY A 214 3.80 -8.18 13.65
C GLY A 214 2.43 -8.47 12.99
N ASP A 215 1.46 -7.56 13.08
CA ASP A 215 0.14 -7.67 12.45
C ASP A 215 0.17 -7.05 11.04
N MET A 216 0.51 -7.87 10.05
CA MET A 216 0.69 -7.44 8.66
C MET A 216 -0.52 -6.71 8.05
N PRO A 217 -1.77 -7.13 8.27
CA PRO A 217 -2.94 -6.34 7.90
C PRO A 217 -2.90 -4.88 8.39
N VAL A 218 -2.49 -4.63 9.64
CA VAL A 218 -2.40 -3.27 10.21
C VAL A 218 -1.21 -2.50 9.63
N VAL A 219 -0.07 -3.16 9.42
CA VAL A 219 1.07 -2.56 8.70
C VAL A 219 0.65 -2.13 7.29
N ALA A 220 -0.12 -2.95 6.59
CA ALA A 220 -0.66 -2.62 5.27
C ALA A 220 -1.70 -1.49 5.34
N ASP A 221 -2.54 -1.43 6.38
CA ASP A 221 -3.43 -0.28 6.59
C ASP A 221 -2.63 1.02 6.74
N PHE A 222 -1.55 0.99 7.53
CA PHE A 222 -0.67 2.14 7.71
C PHE A 222 -0.04 2.60 6.39
N LEU A 223 0.51 1.67 5.62
CA LEU A 223 1.15 1.97 4.34
C LEU A 223 0.16 2.43 3.27
N GLN A 224 -1.08 1.93 3.31
CA GLN A 224 -2.14 2.39 2.41
C GLN A 224 -2.49 3.86 2.68
N VAL A 225 -2.64 4.25 3.96
CA VAL A 225 -3.10 5.58 4.36
C VAL A 225 -1.98 6.62 4.29
N HIS A 226 -0.81 6.30 4.84
CA HIS A 226 0.31 7.24 4.96
C HIS A 226 1.32 7.16 3.80
N GLY A 227 1.08 6.26 2.85
CA GLY A 227 1.78 6.23 1.56
C GLY A 227 2.56 4.94 1.31
N PRO A 228 2.41 4.32 0.12
CA PRO A 228 3.15 3.11 -0.22
C PRO A 228 4.61 3.48 -0.52
N THR A 229 5.50 3.14 0.40
CA THR A 229 6.92 3.48 0.32
C THR A 229 7.68 2.55 -0.62
N GLN A 230 8.91 2.90 -0.96
CA GLN A 230 9.80 2.02 -1.72
C GLN A 230 10.14 0.70 -0.99
N TRP A 231 9.82 0.62 0.31
CA TRP A 231 10.02 -0.58 1.14
C TRP A 231 8.97 -1.66 0.90
N LEU A 232 7.87 -1.34 0.25
CA LEU A 232 6.79 -2.29 0.00
C LEU A 232 7.27 -3.57 -0.72
N GLU A 233 8.19 -3.42 -1.67
CA GLU A 233 8.80 -4.54 -2.38
C GLU A 233 9.62 -5.46 -1.44
N VAL A 234 10.31 -4.88 -0.45
CA VAL A 234 11.07 -5.65 0.55
C VAL A 234 10.12 -6.42 1.47
N LEU A 235 9.06 -5.75 1.95
CA LEU A 235 8.03 -6.39 2.77
C LEU A 235 7.35 -7.55 2.04
N GLY A 236 6.95 -7.34 0.78
CA GLY A 236 6.32 -8.38 -0.03
C GLY A 236 7.20 -9.62 -0.18
N MET A 237 8.52 -9.45 -0.37
CA MET A 237 9.44 -10.59 -0.42
C MET A 237 9.57 -11.32 0.91
N LEU A 238 9.71 -10.58 2.01
CA LEU A 238 9.88 -11.17 3.35
C LEU A 238 8.60 -11.90 3.79
N GLU A 239 7.43 -11.31 3.54
CA GLU A 239 6.13 -11.92 3.84
C GLU A 239 5.88 -13.17 2.99
N ALA A 240 6.20 -13.14 1.69
CA ALA A 240 6.02 -14.27 0.79
C ALA A 240 6.79 -15.54 1.21
N VAL A 241 7.88 -15.38 1.98
CA VAL A 241 8.68 -16.50 2.49
C VAL A 241 8.60 -16.67 4.01
N GLU A 242 7.71 -15.93 4.68
CA GLU A 242 7.54 -15.92 6.14
C GLU A 242 8.87 -15.68 6.90
N ASP A 243 9.71 -14.76 6.40
CA ASP A 243 11.02 -14.48 6.99
C ASP A 243 10.87 -13.68 8.31
N PRO A 244 11.57 -14.06 9.40
CA PRO A 244 11.46 -13.38 10.69
C PRO A 244 11.90 -11.91 10.65
N SER A 245 12.70 -11.52 9.66
CA SER A 245 13.15 -10.13 9.50
C SER A 245 12.03 -9.17 9.07
N LEU A 246 10.82 -9.68 8.81
CA LEU A 246 9.65 -8.92 8.37
C LEU A 246 9.26 -7.80 9.35
N GLU A 247 9.29 -8.05 10.66
CA GLU A 247 8.90 -7.04 11.67
C GLU A 247 9.86 -5.84 11.66
N LEU A 248 11.18 -6.09 11.52
CA LEU A 248 12.16 -5.01 11.38
C LEU A 248 11.96 -4.23 10.08
N ALA A 249 11.68 -4.92 8.97
CA ALA A 249 11.36 -4.24 7.72
C ALA A 249 10.06 -3.41 7.83
N ALA A 250 9.06 -3.90 8.56
CA ALA A 250 7.81 -3.20 8.82
C ALA A 250 8.08 -1.91 9.60
N LEU A 251 8.88 -1.97 10.67
CA LEU A 251 9.33 -0.80 11.44
C LEU A 251 9.93 0.29 10.54
N LEU A 252 10.84 -0.08 9.64
CA LEU A 252 11.48 0.86 8.71
C LEU A 252 10.48 1.41 7.69
N ALA A 253 9.57 0.57 7.17
CA ALA A 253 8.57 0.97 6.20
C ALA A 253 7.52 1.93 6.77
N VAL A 254 7.02 1.68 8.00
CA VAL A 254 6.06 2.58 8.66
C VAL A 254 6.74 3.89 9.08
N SER A 255 8.02 3.85 9.46
CA SER A 255 8.82 5.05 9.71
C SER A 255 9.01 5.87 8.43
N ALA A 256 9.29 5.21 7.30
CA ALA A 256 9.34 5.85 5.98
C ALA A 256 8.02 6.53 5.63
N ALA A 257 6.90 5.83 5.79
CA ALA A 257 5.57 6.34 5.44
C ALA A 257 5.19 7.54 6.32
N ALA A 258 5.29 7.40 7.65
CA ALA A 258 5.01 8.50 8.58
C ALA A 258 5.88 9.73 8.35
N GLY A 259 7.15 9.50 7.96
CA GLY A 259 8.13 10.54 7.73
C GLY A 259 8.05 11.25 6.38
N ALA A 260 7.40 10.64 5.38
CA ALA A 260 7.33 11.17 4.03
C ALA A 260 6.60 12.53 3.99
N GLY A 261 5.56 12.67 4.80
CA GLY A 261 4.73 13.88 4.87
C GLY A 261 3.92 14.13 3.59
N PHE A 262 3.06 15.15 3.62
CA PHE A 262 2.16 15.50 2.51
C PHE A 262 2.65 16.69 1.67
N GLU A 263 3.70 17.38 2.12
CA GLU A 263 4.21 18.59 1.48
C GLU A 263 5.72 18.48 1.23
N ALA A 264 6.14 18.99 0.07
CA ALA A 264 7.54 19.04 -0.31
C ALA A 264 8.32 19.90 0.70
N PRO A 265 9.46 19.42 1.22
CA PRO A 265 10.27 20.20 2.14
C PRO A 265 10.85 21.42 1.42
N ASP A 266 10.94 22.55 2.15
CA ASP A 266 11.65 23.73 1.63
C ASP A 266 13.18 23.53 1.61
N ASP A 267 13.93 24.49 1.06
CA ASP A 267 15.39 24.37 0.92
C ASP A 267 16.11 24.19 2.27
N GLU A 268 15.60 24.77 3.36
CA GLU A 268 16.18 24.66 4.69
C GLU A 268 15.87 23.29 5.30
N GLU A 269 14.62 22.85 5.19
CA GLU A 269 14.17 21.52 5.61
C GLU A 269 14.92 20.42 4.86
N ALA A 270 15.02 20.52 3.53
CA ALA A 270 15.76 19.58 2.70
C ALA A 270 17.24 19.50 3.12
N GLN A 271 17.88 20.62 3.44
CA GLN A 271 19.26 20.61 3.94
C GLN A 271 19.36 19.94 5.32
N GLN A 272 18.40 20.14 6.22
CA GLN A 272 18.37 19.49 7.52
C GLN A 272 18.18 17.96 7.40
N LEU A 273 17.33 17.52 6.47
CA LEU A 273 17.16 16.10 6.14
C LEU A 273 18.47 15.49 5.58
N LEU A 274 19.18 16.21 4.71
CA LEU A 274 20.50 15.79 4.22
C LEU A 274 21.55 15.73 5.34
N ASP A 275 21.53 16.70 6.26
CA ASP A 275 22.42 16.70 7.42
C ASP A 275 22.15 15.49 8.33
N LEU A 276 20.88 15.08 8.49
CA LEU A 276 20.48 13.88 9.23
C LEU A 276 21.00 12.59 8.55
N LEU A 277 20.92 12.51 7.21
CA LEU A 277 21.48 11.39 6.45
C LEU A 277 23.01 11.32 6.52
N ALA A 278 23.70 12.43 6.81
CA ALA A 278 25.14 12.47 6.98
C ALA A 278 25.62 12.08 8.39
N VAL A 279 24.69 11.83 9.33
CA VAL A 279 25.03 11.38 10.69
C VAL A 279 25.50 9.92 10.64
N GLU A 280 26.70 9.68 11.17
CA GLU A 280 27.30 8.34 11.24
C GLU A 280 26.52 7.43 12.22
N PRO A 281 26.43 6.11 11.93
CA PRO A 281 25.90 5.13 12.87
C PRO A 281 26.59 5.19 14.24
N GLY A 282 25.81 5.03 15.32
CA GLY A 282 26.31 5.11 16.70
C GLY A 282 26.59 6.55 17.18
N ALA A 283 26.20 7.58 16.42
CA ALA A 283 26.18 8.94 16.92
C ALA A 283 25.28 9.08 18.15
N LYS A 284 25.66 9.97 19.07
CA LYS A 284 24.87 10.21 20.28
C LYS A 284 23.54 10.89 19.94
N THR A 285 22.50 10.55 20.67
CA THR A 285 21.14 11.10 20.55
C THR A 285 21.12 12.63 20.47
N GLU A 286 21.94 13.32 21.27
CA GLU A 286 21.97 14.79 21.29
C GLU A 286 22.43 15.45 19.98
N VAL A 287 23.01 14.68 19.06
CA VAL A 287 23.51 15.16 17.75
C VAL A 287 22.39 15.18 16.71
N TRP A 288 21.55 14.14 16.68
CA TRP A 288 20.64 13.87 15.58
C TRP A 288 19.16 14.04 15.95
N GLU A 289 18.78 13.74 17.19
CA GLU A 289 17.39 13.81 17.67
C GLU A 289 16.79 15.22 17.51
N PRO A 290 17.52 16.33 17.78
CA PRO A 290 16.98 17.66 17.55
C PRO A 290 16.65 17.95 16.08
N ILE A 291 17.43 17.39 15.16
CA ILE A 291 17.22 17.54 13.71
C ILE A 291 15.96 16.74 13.32
N ALA A 292 15.90 15.47 13.71
CA ALA A 292 14.76 14.60 13.43
C ALA A 292 13.45 15.17 14.01
N THR A 293 13.48 15.69 15.24
CA THR A 293 12.32 16.31 15.89
C THR A 293 11.86 17.57 15.16
N ALA A 294 12.79 18.44 14.74
CA ALA A 294 12.47 19.65 13.98
C ALA A 294 11.83 19.33 12.62
N GLN A 295 12.18 18.17 12.05
CA GLN A 295 11.65 17.68 10.78
C GLN A 295 10.36 16.85 10.92
N GLY A 296 9.77 16.78 12.11
CA GLY A 296 8.52 16.07 12.35
C GLY A 296 8.65 14.54 12.40
N LEU A 297 9.88 14.01 12.55
CA LEU A 297 10.14 12.56 12.53
C LEU A 297 9.92 11.90 13.90
N GLY A 298 9.02 12.44 14.71
CA GLY A 298 8.76 11.99 16.09
C GLY A 298 8.25 10.54 16.16
N PHE A 299 7.47 10.11 15.16
CA PHE A 299 7.02 8.72 15.05
C PHE A 299 8.20 7.76 14.96
N ALA A 300 9.12 8.00 14.00
CA ALA A 300 10.31 7.17 13.78
C ALA A 300 11.21 7.06 15.03
N ILE A 301 11.27 8.13 15.84
CA ILE A 301 11.99 8.13 17.12
C ILE A 301 11.26 7.28 18.15
N ALA A 302 9.94 7.40 18.24
CA ALA A 302 9.12 6.77 19.27
C ALA A 302 9.03 5.24 19.10
N VAL A 303 8.87 4.76 17.87
CA VAL A 303 8.61 3.33 17.62
C VAL A 303 9.87 2.46 17.64
N ALA A 304 11.06 3.07 17.66
CA ALA A 304 12.31 2.34 17.69
C ALA A 304 12.64 1.85 19.11
N PRO A 305 13.14 0.60 19.27
CA PRO A 305 13.42 0.02 20.57
C PRO A 305 14.70 0.57 21.24
N ASP A 306 15.59 1.20 20.48
CA ASP A 306 16.84 1.78 20.96
C ASP A 306 17.30 2.97 20.10
N ASP A 307 18.31 3.71 20.58
CA ASP A 307 18.84 4.92 19.93
C ASP A 307 19.46 4.65 18.54
N GLU A 308 20.02 3.46 18.30
CA GLU A 308 20.66 3.11 17.03
C GLU A 308 19.60 2.88 15.95
N LEU A 309 18.56 2.10 16.29
CA LEU A 309 17.40 1.91 15.42
C LEU A 309 16.59 3.19 15.26
N ALA A 310 16.50 4.06 16.29
CA ALA A 310 15.80 5.33 16.19
C ALA A 310 16.45 6.26 15.16
N LEU A 311 17.79 6.34 15.17
CA LEU A 311 18.54 7.07 14.14
C LEU A 311 18.28 6.48 12.75
N LEU A 312 18.34 5.15 12.60
CA LEU A 312 18.09 4.50 11.31
C LEU A 312 16.67 4.78 10.81
N CYS A 313 15.64 4.66 11.66
CA CYS A 313 14.26 4.95 11.31
C CYS A 313 14.09 6.41 10.87
N ALA A 314 14.72 7.35 11.57
CA ALA A 314 14.69 8.76 11.19
C ALA A 314 15.43 9.03 9.86
N GLN A 315 16.52 8.32 9.59
CA GLN A 315 17.24 8.41 8.32
C GLN A 315 16.44 7.80 7.16
N VAL A 316 15.76 6.68 7.39
CA VAL A 316 14.86 6.06 6.42
C VAL A 316 13.69 6.99 6.09
N ALA A 317 13.07 7.59 7.11
CA ALA A 317 12.04 8.61 6.97
C ALA A 317 12.52 9.83 6.17
N ALA A 318 13.68 10.37 6.51
CA ALA A 318 14.26 11.52 5.81
C ALA A 318 14.59 11.21 4.34
N HIS A 319 15.11 10.01 4.08
CA HIS A 319 15.35 9.54 2.72
C HIS A 319 14.05 9.48 1.92
N GLU A 320 13.01 8.84 2.44
CA GLU A 320 11.72 8.69 1.75
C GLU A 320 11.07 10.06 1.47
N ARG A 321 11.11 11.00 2.41
CA ARG A 321 10.60 12.36 2.18
C ARG A 321 11.33 13.07 1.04
N LEU A 322 12.66 12.96 0.97
CA LEU A 322 13.42 13.55 -0.13
C LEU A 322 13.08 12.87 -1.47
N THR A 323 12.99 11.54 -1.50
CA THR A 323 12.73 10.80 -2.75
C THR A 323 11.31 10.98 -3.27
N LEU A 324 10.31 11.06 -2.39
CA LEU A 324 8.90 11.26 -2.76
C LEU A 324 8.69 12.57 -3.53
N PHE A 325 9.44 13.62 -3.19
CA PHE A 325 9.33 14.94 -3.82
C PHE A 325 10.42 15.20 -4.88
N ASP A 326 11.02 14.14 -5.43
CA ASP A 326 12.08 14.23 -6.45
C ASP A 326 13.29 15.09 -6.03
N ILE A 327 13.54 15.21 -4.72
CA ILE A 327 14.69 15.91 -4.17
C ILE A 327 15.86 14.92 -4.05
N HIS A 328 17.06 15.42 -4.30
CA HIS A 328 18.25 14.61 -4.19
C HIS A 328 18.44 14.07 -2.77
N SER A 329 18.72 12.77 -2.65
CA SER A 329 19.08 12.10 -1.41
C SER A 329 20.43 11.41 -1.55
N ALA A 330 21.26 11.55 -0.51
CA ALA A 330 22.57 10.89 -0.40
C ALA A 330 22.47 9.38 -0.12
N GLY A 331 21.24 8.87 0.09
CA GLY A 331 20.98 7.48 0.50
C GLY A 331 20.96 7.31 2.02
N ILE A 332 20.48 6.17 2.45
CA ILE A 332 20.40 5.76 3.85
C ILE A 332 21.75 5.15 4.27
N PRO A 333 22.38 5.61 5.37
CA PRO A 333 23.59 4.99 5.89
C PRO A 333 23.41 3.49 6.13
N GLY A 334 24.38 2.69 5.68
CA GLY A 334 24.29 1.22 5.70
C GLY A 334 23.60 0.59 4.48
N LEU A 335 22.92 1.37 3.63
CA LEU A 335 22.27 0.91 2.39
C LEU A 335 22.92 1.60 1.17
N PRO A 336 24.08 1.08 0.69
CA PRO A 336 25.00 1.80 -0.18
C PRO A 336 24.47 2.17 -1.57
N LEU A 337 23.36 1.55 -2.01
CA LEU A 337 22.76 1.75 -3.33
C LEU A 337 21.42 2.50 -3.28
N SER A 338 21.01 2.99 -2.10
CA SER A 338 19.74 3.69 -1.93
C SER A 338 19.74 5.14 -2.42
N ALA A 339 20.90 5.74 -2.73
CA ALA A 339 20.99 7.14 -3.14
C ALA A 339 20.27 7.43 -4.47
N THR A 340 19.64 8.61 -4.60
CA THR A 340 18.87 8.97 -5.82
C THR A 340 19.71 9.56 -6.94
N ALA A 341 20.91 10.08 -6.65
CA ALA A 341 21.83 10.53 -7.70
C ALA A 341 23.05 9.62 -7.80
N GLU A 342 23.42 9.32 -9.04
CA GLU A 342 24.46 8.35 -9.37
C GLU A 342 25.81 8.66 -8.73
N GLN A 343 26.17 9.94 -8.55
CA GLN A 343 27.46 10.30 -7.94
C GLN A 343 27.54 9.97 -6.44
N HIS A 344 26.42 9.68 -5.79
CA HIS A 344 26.35 9.28 -4.39
C HIS A 344 26.19 7.76 -4.21
N LEU A 345 26.00 7.01 -5.30
CA LEU A 345 26.01 5.55 -5.24
C LEU A 345 27.40 5.06 -4.81
N ASN A 346 27.45 4.27 -3.74
CA ASN A 346 28.71 3.81 -3.18
C ASN A 346 28.94 2.32 -3.49
N LEU A 347 29.39 2.04 -4.71
CA LEU A 347 29.71 0.67 -5.16
C LEU A 347 30.82 0.01 -4.32
N GLU A 348 31.75 0.80 -3.77
CA GLU A 348 32.81 0.29 -2.90
C GLU A 348 32.23 -0.22 -1.57
N THR A 349 31.35 0.56 -0.93
CA THR A 349 30.65 0.13 0.28
C THR A 349 29.70 -1.04 0.01
N SER A 350 29.04 -1.07 -1.15
CA SER A 350 28.25 -2.24 -1.58
C SER A 350 29.12 -3.50 -1.69
N ARG A 351 30.33 -3.39 -2.24
CA ARG A 351 31.27 -4.52 -2.30
C ARG A 351 31.81 -4.91 -0.92
N ALA A 352 32.10 -3.93 -0.05
CA ALA A 352 32.53 -4.22 1.31
C ALA A 352 31.43 -4.92 2.14
N LEU A 353 30.17 -4.54 1.93
CA LEU A 353 29.00 -5.21 2.50
C LEU A 353 28.91 -6.66 2.02
N LEU A 354 29.04 -6.87 0.70
CA LEU A 354 29.09 -8.21 0.09
C LEU A 354 30.20 -9.07 0.71
N ASP A 355 31.44 -8.59 0.72
CA ASP A 355 32.61 -9.31 1.25
C ASP A 355 32.45 -9.65 2.74
N GLY A 356 31.80 -8.77 3.52
CA GLY A 356 31.61 -8.97 4.96
C GLY A 356 30.52 -9.98 5.31
N ILE A 357 29.53 -10.15 4.43
CA ILE A 357 28.35 -11.01 4.68
C ILE A 357 28.53 -12.41 4.11
N ALA A 358 29.26 -12.55 3.00
CA ALA A 358 29.62 -13.80 2.33
C ALA A 358 30.04 -14.95 3.29
N GLU A 359 30.75 -14.60 4.36
CA GLU A 359 31.34 -15.57 5.29
C GLU A 359 30.45 -15.89 6.52
N MET A 360 29.24 -15.33 6.60
CA MET A 360 28.36 -15.49 7.77
C MET A 360 27.42 -16.71 7.63
N ASP A 361 27.52 -17.65 8.56
CA ASP A 361 26.65 -18.84 8.62
C ASP A 361 25.20 -18.49 9.05
N GLU A 362 25.03 -17.45 9.88
CA GLU A 362 23.75 -16.96 10.39
C GLU A 362 23.75 -15.43 10.33
N MET A 363 22.70 -14.85 9.73
CA MET A 363 22.56 -13.41 9.54
C MET A 363 21.54 -12.86 10.52
N ALA A 364 21.85 -11.72 11.12
CA ALA A 364 20.88 -10.96 11.88
C ALA A 364 19.81 -10.36 10.95
N ASP A 365 18.62 -10.10 11.47
CA ASP A 365 17.48 -9.56 10.71
C ASP A 365 17.85 -8.27 9.96
N ALA A 366 18.59 -7.36 10.62
CA ALA A 366 19.07 -6.12 9.99
C ALA A 366 19.95 -6.38 8.77
N THR A 367 20.77 -7.43 8.80
CA THR A 367 21.62 -7.83 7.67
C THR A 367 20.76 -8.37 6.52
N VAL A 368 19.77 -9.21 6.82
CA VAL A 368 18.84 -9.75 5.81
C VAL A 368 18.09 -8.61 5.12
N VAL A 369 17.50 -7.69 5.89
CA VAL A 369 16.79 -6.52 5.36
C VAL A 369 17.71 -5.66 4.50
N ALA A 370 18.93 -5.39 4.96
CA ALA A 370 19.89 -4.59 4.20
C ALA A 370 20.30 -5.25 2.87
N VAL A 371 20.53 -6.56 2.87
CA VAL A 371 20.87 -7.34 1.65
C VAL A 371 19.71 -7.33 0.67
N VAL A 372 18.50 -7.69 1.12
CA VAL A 372 17.31 -7.73 0.27
C VAL A 372 17.02 -6.35 -0.32
N ARG A 373 17.06 -5.29 0.50
CA ARG A 373 16.86 -3.92 0.03
C ARG A 373 17.92 -3.50 -0.98
N THR A 374 19.19 -3.80 -0.72
CA THR A 374 20.30 -3.48 -1.64
C THR A 374 20.15 -4.20 -2.98
N MET A 375 19.70 -5.46 -2.99
CA MET A 375 19.41 -6.19 -4.23
C MET A 375 18.22 -5.59 -4.99
N CYS A 376 17.18 -5.13 -4.30
CA CYS A 376 16.06 -4.42 -4.93
C CYS A 376 16.52 -3.11 -5.59
N ASP A 377 17.35 -2.32 -4.90
CA ASP A 377 17.92 -1.09 -5.45
C ASP A 377 18.85 -1.40 -6.64
N LEU A 378 19.70 -2.42 -6.54
CA LEU A 378 20.57 -2.85 -7.63
C LEU A 378 19.79 -3.33 -8.85
N ARG A 379 18.68 -4.06 -8.65
CA ARG A 379 17.79 -4.46 -9.75
C ARG A 379 17.25 -3.23 -10.49
N ARG A 380 16.80 -2.20 -9.78
CA ARG A 380 16.30 -0.95 -10.40
C ARG A 380 17.41 -0.26 -11.20
N LEU A 381 18.63 -0.22 -10.65
CA LEU A 381 19.81 0.32 -11.35
C LEU A 381 20.14 -0.48 -12.62
N VAL A 382 20.10 -1.82 -12.59
CA VAL A 382 20.32 -2.68 -13.77
C VAL A 382 19.25 -2.46 -14.83
N MET A 383 17.97 -2.32 -14.43
CA MET A 383 16.88 -2.03 -15.37
C MET A 383 17.03 -0.66 -16.05
N HIS A 384 17.65 0.30 -15.38
CA HIS A 384 17.90 1.64 -15.91
C HIS A 384 19.18 1.71 -16.77
N ASP A 385 20.29 1.11 -16.32
CA ASP A 385 21.59 1.12 -16.99
C ASP A 385 22.31 -0.24 -16.86
N HIS A 386 21.88 -1.20 -17.68
CA HIS A 386 22.38 -2.56 -17.64
C HIS A 386 23.91 -2.66 -17.87
N GLU A 387 24.46 -1.91 -18.84
CA GLU A 387 25.89 -1.99 -19.19
C GLU A 387 26.80 -1.64 -18.02
N ARG A 388 26.36 -0.72 -17.16
CA ARG A 388 27.15 -0.24 -16.02
C ARG A 388 27.04 -1.13 -14.79
N PHE A 389 25.86 -1.67 -14.51
CA PHE A 389 25.58 -2.34 -13.23
C PHE A 389 25.53 -3.86 -13.32
N ALA A 390 25.47 -4.46 -14.51
CA ALA A 390 25.38 -5.90 -14.69
C ALA A 390 26.52 -6.68 -13.99
N GLU A 391 27.79 -6.29 -14.17
CA GLU A 391 28.92 -6.99 -13.54
C GLU A 391 28.83 -6.96 -12.00
N HIS A 392 28.37 -5.84 -11.43
CA HIS A 392 28.18 -5.71 -9.99
C HIS A 392 27.02 -6.58 -9.50
N ALA A 393 25.92 -6.62 -10.26
CA ALA A 393 24.78 -7.49 -9.96
C ALA A 393 25.11 -8.98 -10.08
N GLU A 394 25.89 -9.38 -11.08
CA GLU A 394 26.40 -10.74 -11.24
C GLU A 394 27.22 -11.18 -10.01
N ALA A 395 28.06 -10.29 -9.45
CA ALA A 395 28.82 -10.59 -8.24
C ALA A 395 27.93 -10.85 -7.02
N TRP A 396 26.86 -10.06 -6.84
CA TRP A 396 25.87 -10.29 -5.78
C TRP A 396 25.10 -11.60 -5.98
N VAL A 397 24.73 -11.92 -7.23
CA VAL A 397 24.07 -13.20 -7.55
C VAL A 397 25.00 -14.38 -7.25
N GLU A 398 26.26 -14.34 -7.70
CA GLU A 398 27.22 -15.43 -7.50
C GLU A 398 27.42 -15.75 -6.01
N GLU A 399 27.54 -14.72 -5.18
CA GLU A 399 27.77 -14.88 -3.74
C GLU A 399 26.55 -15.45 -3.01
N PHE A 400 25.35 -14.99 -3.36
CA PHE A 400 24.14 -15.29 -2.59
C PHE A 400 23.23 -16.36 -3.19
N LEU A 401 23.59 -16.95 -4.34
CA LEU A 401 22.76 -17.95 -5.04
C LEU A 401 22.32 -19.12 -4.13
N ASP A 402 23.26 -19.63 -3.34
CA ASP A 402 23.05 -20.79 -2.45
C ASP A 402 22.86 -20.38 -0.98
N ASN A 403 22.52 -19.11 -0.70
CA ASN A 403 22.34 -18.61 0.66
C ASN A 403 21.23 -19.37 1.41
N SER A 404 21.35 -19.48 2.74
CA SER A 404 20.39 -20.20 3.59
C SER A 404 19.06 -19.45 3.79
N SER A 405 19.05 -18.11 3.74
CA SER A 405 17.83 -17.30 3.82
C SER A 405 16.99 -17.42 2.55
N ALA A 406 15.68 -17.70 2.72
CA ALA A 406 14.74 -17.77 1.60
C ALA A 406 14.50 -16.40 0.97
N ALA A 407 14.43 -15.33 1.78
CA ALA A 407 14.25 -13.97 1.30
C ALA A 407 15.44 -13.51 0.43
N ILE A 408 16.66 -13.78 0.86
CA ILE A 408 17.87 -13.47 0.08
C ILE A 408 17.85 -14.25 -1.25
N ARG A 409 17.54 -15.56 -1.23
CA ARG A 409 17.42 -16.33 -2.48
C ARG A 409 16.34 -15.79 -3.42
N LEU A 410 15.21 -15.31 -2.89
CA LEU A 410 14.16 -14.68 -3.68
C LEU A 410 14.65 -13.37 -4.31
N ALA A 411 15.31 -12.51 -3.54
CA ALA A 411 15.91 -11.27 -4.05
C ALA A 411 16.99 -11.56 -5.11
N VAL A 412 17.81 -12.60 -4.93
CA VAL A 412 18.79 -13.07 -5.94
C VAL A 412 18.09 -13.50 -7.22
N ARG A 413 17.04 -14.32 -7.13
CA ARG A 413 16.25 -14.75 -8.31
C ARG A 413 15.72 -13.53 -9.06
N GLN A 414 15.15 -12.56 -8.33
CA GLN A 414 14.63 -11.33 -8.93
C GLN A 414 15.72 -10.48 -9.61
N LEU A 415 16.91 -10.38 -9.01
CA LEU A 415 18.06 -9.67 -9.58
C LEU A 415 18.64 -10.41 -10.79
N LEU A 416 18.56 -11.74 -10.83
CA LEU A 416 19.08 -12.57 -11.92
C LEU A 416 18.20 -12.50 -13.18
N VAL A 417 16.88 -12.37 -13.05
CA VAL A 417 15.95 -12.30 -14.21
C VAL A 417 16.35 -11.26 -15.27
N PRO A 418 16.70 -10.00 -14.93
CA PRO A 418 17.13 -9.02 -15.95
C PRO A 418 18.56 -9.26 -16.48
N LEU A 419 19.35 -10.14 -15.85
CA LEU A 419 20.73 -10.45 -16.26
C LEU A 419 20.81 -11.67 -17.19
N ASP A 420 19.95 -12.66 -16.96
CA ASP A 420 19.98 -13.94 -17.66
C ASP A 420 18.61 -14.33 -18.22
N HIS A 421 18.49 -14.29 -19.56
CA HIS A 421 17.28 -14.72 -20.26
C HIS A 421 16.87 -16.17 -19.97
N GLU A 422 17.82 -17.06 -19.67
CA GLU A 422 17.50 -18.44 -19.32
C GLU A 422 16.95 -18.54 -17.89
N ALA A 423 17.40 -17.69 -16.96
CA ALA A 423 16.78 -17.55 -15.66
C ALA A 423 15.34 -17.01 -15.79
N ALA A 424 15.14 -15.97 -16.60
CA ALA A 424 13.80 -15.44 -16.86
C ALA A 424 12.86 -16.51 -17.43
N ARG A 425 13.34 -17.31 -18.38
CA ARG A 425 12.56 -18.43 -18.94
C ARG A 425 12.23 -19.49 -17.89
N ARG A 426 13.17 -19.83 -17.00
CA ARG A 426 12.94 -20.81 -15.91
C ARG A 426 11.88 -20.33 -14.93
N GLU A 427 11.90 -19.04 -14.58
CA GLU A 427 10.88 -18.46 -13.69
C GLU A 427 9.50 -18.44 -14.35
N ALA A 428 9.41 -18.09 -15.63
CA ALA A 428 8.17 -18.18 -16.40
C ALA A 428 7.64 -19.63 -16.48
N GLU A 429 8.50 -20.61 -16.82
CA GLU A 429 8.13 -22.03 -16.87
C GLU A 429 7.71 -22.58 -15.48
N LEU A 430 8.27 -22.04 -14.39
CA LEU A 430 7.88 -22.40 -13.03
C LEU A 430 6.48 -21.85 -12.71
N LEU A 431 6.23 -20.59 -13.06
CA LEU A 431 4.95 -19.92 -12.86
C LEU A 431 3.81 -20.54 -13.68
N GLU A 432 4.07 -21.03 -14.88
CA GLU A 432 3.08 -21.80 -15.66
C GLU A 432 2.69 -23.12 -14.98
N ARG A 433 3.55 -23.65 -14.11
CA ARG A 433 3.42 -25.00 -13.54
C ARG A 433 3.03 -24.99 -12.06
N THR A 434 3.16 -23.84 -11.40
CA THR A 434 2.97 -23.66 -9.96
C THR A 434 2.32 -22.31 -9.70
N ASP A 435 1.56 -22.23 -8.62
CA ASP A 435 0.99 -21.02 -8.04
C ASP A 435 2.00 -20.29 -7.12
N ALA A 436 3.29 -20.60 -7.25
CA ALA A 436 4.33 -20.08 -6.35
C ALA A 436 4.53 -18.56 -6.52
N ILE A 437 4.08 -17.80 -5.53
CA ILE A 437 4.22 -16.34 -5.48
C ILE A 437 5.67 -15.90 -5.64
N GLU A 438 6.64 -16.68 -5.15
CA GLU A 438 8.06 -16.36 -5.25
C GLU A 438 8.52 -16.29 -6.71
N ALA A 439 7.97 -17.13 -7.59
CA ALA A 439 8.26 -17.08 -9.03
C ALA A 439 7.66 -15.81 -9.67
N ALA A 440 6.43 -15.46 -9.30
CA ALA A 440 5.78 -14.24 -9.77
C ALA A 440 6.54 -12.98 -9.32
N LEU A 441 6.94 -12.90 -8.05
CA LEU A 441 7.72 -11.78 -7.51
C LEU A 441 9.10 -11.66 -8.19
N ALA A 442 9.79 -12.79 -8.39
CA ALA A 442 11.07 -12.82 -9.10
C ALA A 442 10.95 -12.33 -10.56
N PHE A 443 9.90 -12.76 -11.26
CA PHE A 443 9.74 -12.53 -12.70
C PHE A 443 9.11 -11.17 -13.06
N SER A 444 8.32 -10.59 -12.15
CA SER A 444 7.52 -9.37 -12.37
C SER A 444 8.25 -8.13 -12.89
N ALA A 445 9.58 -8.07 -12.76
CA ALA A 445 10.40 -6.95 -13.24
C ALA A 445 10.62 -6.92 -14.77
N ASN A 446 10.40 -8.02 -15.48
CA ASN A 446 10.88 -8.20 -16.87
C ASN A 446 9.82 -8.44 -17.93
N SER A 447 8.57 -8.72 -17.56
CA SER A 447 7.54 -9.08 -18.55
C SER A 447 6.24 -8.33 -18.33
N ILE A 448 5.78 -7.69 -19.41
CA ILE A 448 4.61 -6.81 -19.41
C ILE A 448 3.32 -7.59 -19.70
N GLU A 449 3.36 -8.81 -20.27
CA GLU A 449 2.13 -9.44 -20.82
C GLU A 449 1.99 -10.96 -20.57
N GLU A 450 2.68 -11.52 -19.58
CA GLU A 450 2.57 -12.97 -19.29
C GLU A 450 1.31 -13.27 -18.46
N GLU A 451 0.36 -14.00 -19.03
CA GLU A 451 -0.97 -14.28 -18.42
C GLU A 451 -0.84 -14.94 -17.04
N ALA A 452 0.08 -15.91 -16.89
CA ALA A 452 0.31 -16.59 -15.62
C ALA A 452 0.86 -15.65 -14.53
N LEU A 453 1.66 -14.64 -14.92
CA LEU A 453 2.15 -13.62 -14.00
C LEU A 453 1.01 -12.73 -13.51
N ILE A 454 0.19 -12.23 -14.43
CA ILE A 454 -0.94 -11.36 -14.08
C ILE A 454 -1.92 -12.12 -13.17
N ALA A 455 -2.21 -13.38 -13.48
CA ALA A 455 -3.10 -14.21 -12.67
C ALA A 455 -2.55 -14.44 -11.26
N ALA A 456 -1.26 -14.77 -11.11
CA ALA A 456 -0.64 -14.99 -9.81
C ALA A 456 -0.58 -13.71 -8.96
N LEU A 457 -0.25 -12.57 -9.58
CA LEU A 457 -0.27 -11.28 -8.89
C LEU A 457 -1.69 -10.87 -8.48
N GLU A 458 -2.69 -11.09 -9.35
CA GLU A 458 -4.09 -10.82 -9.01
C GLU A 458 -4.58 -11.69 -7.85
N GLU A 459 -4.20 -12.96 -7.82
CA GLU A 459 -4.56 -13.86 -6.72
C GLU A 459 -4.02 -13.37 -5.37
N HIS A 460 -2.72 -13.05 -5.33
CA HIS A 460 -2.05 -12.65 -4.09
C HIS A 460 -2.33 -11.20 -3.70
N ALA A 461 -2.69 -10.33 -4.65
CA ALA A 461 -3.15 -8.97 -4.36
C ALA A 461 -4.44 -8.93 -3.52
N ARG A 462 -5.18 -10.04 -3.40
CA ARG A 462 -6.36 -10.13 -2.51
C ARG A 462 -6.00 -10.27 -1.03
N LEU A 463 -4.74 -10.56 -0.70
CA LEU A 463 -4.26 -10.61 0.68
C LEU A 463 -4.34 -9.23 1.32
N GLU A 464 -4.57 -9.18 2.63
CA GLU A 464 -4.70 -7.90 3.34
C GLU A 464 -3.36 -7.34 3.83
N GLY A 465 -2.26 -8.10 3.79
CA GLY A 465 -0.92 -7.66 4.21
C GLY A 465 -0.11 -6.91 3.13
N PRO A 466 1.14 -6.50 3.44
CA PRO A 466 2.03 -5.79 2.52
C PRO A 466 2.28 -6.50 1.18
N LEU A 467 2.33 -7.84 1.16
CA LEU A 467 2.44 -8.65 -0.06
C LEU A 467 1.26 -8.38 -1.00
N GLY A 468 0.04 -8.24 -0.47
CA GLY A 468 -1.12 -7.91 -1.28
C GLY A 468 -0.98 -6.55 -1.96
N LEU A 469 -0.51 -5.55 -1.20
CA LEU A 469 -0.23 -4.22 -1.72
C LEU A 469 0.92 -4.24 -2.76
N ASP A 470 2.00 -4.99 -2.53
CA ASP A 470 3.12 -5.13 -3.49
C ASP A 470 2.64 -5.76 -4.80
N CYS A 471 1.83 -6.82 -4.73
CA CYS A 471 1.27 -7.47 -5.92
C CYS A 471 0.38 -6.53 -6.73
N ALA A 472 -0.50 -5.77 -6.09
CA ALA A 472 -1.31 -4.75 -6.76
C ALA A 472 -0.43 -3.65 -7.38
N ARG A 473 0.60 -3.19 -6.67
CA ARG A 473 1.55 -2.21 -7.21
C ARG A 473 2.34 -2.75 -8.42
N ARG A 474 2.71 -4.04 -8.42
CA ARG A 474 3.35 -4.69 -9.58
C ARG A 474 2.42 -4.79 -10.78
N LEU A 475 1.13 -5.06 -10.58
CA LEU A 475 0.13 -4.98 -11.65
C LEU A 475 0.05 -3.56 -12.22
N ALA A 476 0.08 -2.54 -11.37
CA ALA A 476 0.10 -1.13 -11.79
C ALA A 476 1.38 -0.78 -12.57
N MET A 477 2.55 -1.23 -12.09
CA MET A 477 3.83 -1.02 -12.75
C MET A 477 3.93 -1.73 -14.10
N ASN A 478 3.27 -2.87 -14.26
CA ASN A 478 3.21 -3.60 -15.52
C ASN A 478 2.45 -2.79 -16.59
N GLY A 479 1.29 -2.22 -16.24
CA GLY A 479 0.57 -1.24 -17.07
C GLY A 479 -0.10 -1.79 -18.34
N SER A 480 0.01 -3.09 -18.64
CA SER A 480 -0.72 -3.72 -19.76
C SER A 480 -2.24 -3.69 -19.54
N ASP A 481 -3.02 -3.76 -20.63
CA ASP A 481 -4.49 -3.80 -20.55
C ASP A 481 -4.99 -4.94 -19.65
N ASP A 482 -4.34 -6.09 -19.69
CA ASP A 482 -4.70 -7.26 -18.88
C ASP A 482 -4.37 -7.05 -17.39
N ALA A 483 -3.26 -6.40 -17.07
CA ALA A 483 -2.90 -6.06 -15.69
C ALA A 483 -3.82 -4.98 -15.11
N LEU A 484 -4.17 -3.96 -15.91
CA LEU A 484 -5.16 -2.96 -15.52
C LEU A 484 -6.56 -3.58 -15.34
N ALA A 485 -6.93 -4.54 -16.19
CA ALA A 485 -8.17 -5.30 -16.02
C ALA A 485 -8.15 -6.17 -14.74
N ALA A 486 -6.98 -6.71 -14.35
CA ALA A 486 -6.82 -7.40 -13.08
C ALA A 486 -7.01 -6.46 -11.88
N LEU A 487 -6.44 -5.25 -11.92
CA LEU A 487 -6.69 -4.20 -10.91
C LEU A 487 -8.17 -3.83 -10.82
N ALA A 488 -8.87 -3.70 -11.96
CA ALA A 488 -10.31 -3.49 -11.96
C ALA A 488 -11.06 -4.65 -11.29
N ARG A 489 -10.70 -5.91 -11.57
CA ARG A 489 -11.29 -7.08 -10.89
C ARG A 489 -10.99 -7.10 -9.39
N LEU A 490 -9.83 -6.64 -8.95
CA LEU A 490 -9.50 -6.47 -7.53
C LEU A 490 -10.38 -5.41 -6.88
N TRP A 491 -10.59 -4.26 -7.52
CA TRP A 491 -11.56 -3.27 -7.06
C TRP A 491 -12.98 -3.85 -6.96
N LYS A 492 -13.36 -4.73 -7.90
CA LYS A 492 -14.66 -5.40 -7.90
C LYS A 492 -14.84 -6.45 -6.80
N THR A 493 -13.79 -7.22 -6.48
CA THR A 493 -13.93 -8.48 -5.72
C THR A 493 -13.03 -8.60 -4.49
N GLY A 494 -12.01 -7.76 -4.36
CA GLY A 494 -11.12 -7.72 -3.22
C GLY A 494 -11.79 -7.14 -1.98
N SER A 495 -11.08 -7.18 -0.84
CA SER A 495 -11.53 -6.60 0.43
C SER A 495 -11.89 -5.12 0.25
N VAL A 496 -13.03 -4.70 0.81
CA VAL A 496 -13.51 -3.32 0.70
C VAL A 496 -12.52 -2.31 1.32
N PHE A 497 -11.79 -2.73 2.36
CA PHE A 497 -10.73 -1.92 3.00
C PHE A 497 -9.54 -1.61 2.09
N ARG A 498 -9.32 -2.38 1.01
CA ARG A 498 -8.20 -2.19 0.08
C ARG A 498 -8.61 -1.48 -1.21
N VAL A 499 -9.88 -1.14 -1.36
CA VAL A 499 -10.43 -0.60 -2.60
C VAL A 499 -9.83 0.74 -2.99
N ALA A 500 -9.63 1.65 -2.02
CA ALA A 500 -8.94 2.91 -2.26
C ALA A 500 -7.56 2.67 -2.88
N PHE A 501 -6.79 1.73 -2.32
CA PHE A 501 -5.47 1.38 -2.85
C PHE A 501 -5.51 0.82 -4.28
N TYR A 502 -6.45 -0.08 -4.59
CA TYR A 502 -6.58 -0.62 -5.96
C TYR A 502 -6.95 0.45 -6.98
N ARG A 503 -7.86 1.37 -6.61
CA ARG A 503 -8.23 2.52 -7.43
C ARG A 503 -7.01 3.42 -7.68
N ASP A 504 -6.29 3.75 -6.62
CA ASP A 504 -5.13 4.66 -6.72
C ASP A 504 -4.01 4.03 -7.56
N CYS A 505 -3.75 2.72 -7.41
CA CYS A 505 -2.87 1.95 -8.29
C CYS A 505 -3.30 2.00 -9.75
N LEU A 506 -4.61 1.87 -10.05
CA LEU A 506 -5.13 1.95 -11.41
C LEU A 506 -4.92 3.35 -12.01
N VAL A 507 -5.23 4.40 -11.24
CA VAL A 507 -5.06 5.80 -11.66
C VAL A 507 -3.59 6.13 -11.89
N GLU A 508 -2.70 5.71 -10.99
CA GLU A 508 -1.25 5.87 -11.13
C GLU A 508 -0.73 5.18 -12.40
N ALA A 509 -1.12 3.93 -12.63
CA ALA A 509 -0.67 3.16 -13.79
C ALA A 509 -1.09 3.79 -15.13
N VAL A 510 -2.29 4.39 -15.18
CA VAL A 510 -2.81 5.05 -16.38
C VAL A 510 -2.16 6.43 -16.60
N SER A 511 -1.64 7.05 -15.54
CA SER A 511 -1.02 8.39 -15.57
C SER A 511 0.47 8.39 -15.93
N ARG A 512 1.12 7.22 -15.99
CA ARG A 512 2.51 7.03 -16.42
C ARG A 512 2.63 6.88 -17.92
#